data_AF-A0A8X6WQJ6-F1
#
_entry.id   AF-A0A8X6WQJ6-F1
#
_cell.length_a   1.000
_cell.length_b   1.000
_cell.length_c   1.000
_cell.angle_alpha   90.00
_cell.angle_beta   90.00
_cell.angle_gamma   90.00
#
_symmetry.space_group_name_H-M   'P 1'
#
loop_
_entity.id
_entity.type
_entity.pdbx_description
1 polymer ?
#
loop_
_entity_poly.entity_id
_entity_poly.type
_entity_poly.pdbx_seq_one_letter_code
_entity_poly.pdbx_strand_id
1 'polypeptide(L)'
;MACENITEEKHFVRLFEETLELNRGDISDDDISNAVIEVINSFVGNIACPIEIYQTPERLWAYFFRFSPISAGLTRFHMLEAIENIEEFRTFLKRSSLEVLSIGSGPGSDLIGLCSALYGKADFQKLNLTLVDNNQRWKSLFQAMIQVIRHDEYGNASKLFKEKEINYSFICSDVLNTAAYYEALSNADVVWMKGLLSVLNNNTVRYRAIRVSN
;
A
#
# COMPACT_ATOMS: atom_id res chain seq x y z
N MET A 1 -0.67 -18.95 -31.61
CA MET A 1 -0.93 -17.86 -30.65
C MET A 1 0.01 -18.07 -29.47
N ALA A 2 1.15 -17.38 -29.45
CA ALA A 2 2.01 -17.38 -28.29
C ALA A 2 1.37 -16.43 -27.26
N CYS A 3 0.82 -16.99 -26.18
CA CYS A 3 0.40 -16.20 -25.04
C CYS A 3 1.70 -15.59 -24.47
N GLU A 4 1.89 -14.27 -24.60
CA GLU A 4 3.01 -13.62 -23.93
C GLU A 4 2.93 -13.96 -22.44
N ASN A 5 3.99 -14.52 -21.87
CA ASN A 5 4.08 -14.71 -20.42
C ASN A 5 4.09 -13.32 -19.78
N ILE A 6 2.91 -12.85 -19.37
CA ILE A 6 2.76 -11.60 -18.62
C ILE A 6 3.41 -11.82 -17.26
N THR A 7 4.39 -10.99 -16.91
CA THR A 7 4.99 -10.99 -15.58
C THR A 7 4.00 -10.41 -14.57
N GLU A 8 4.07 -10.83 -13.31
CA GLU A 8 3.17 -10.34 -12.26
C GLU A 8 3.18 -8.80 -12.14
N GLU A 9 4.33 -8.17 -12.39
CA GLU A 9 4.49 -6.72 -12.33
C GLU A 9 3.68 -5.98 -13.41
N LYS A 10 3.47 -6.61 -14.59
CA LYS A 10 2.58 -6.04 -15.62
C LYS A 10 1.11 -6.05 -15.17
N HIS A 11 0.71 -7.01 -14.33
CA HIS A 11 -0.63 -7.00 -13.74
C HIS A 11 -0.83 -5.86 -12.77
N PHE A 12 0.20 -5.45 -12.01
CA PHE A 12 0.13 -4.25 -11.18
C PHE A 12 -0.09 -3.01 -12.03
N VAL A 13 0.72 -2.79 -13.07
CA VAL A 13 0.55 -1.63 -13.96
C VAL A 13 -0.88 -1.55 -14.47
N ARG A 14 -1.41 -2.66 -15.02
CA ARG A 14 -2.79 -2.73 -15.51
C ARG A 14 -3.84 -2.45 -14.42
N LEU A 15 -3.68 -3.00 -13.21
CA LEU A 15 -4.60 -2.77 -12.10
C LEU A 15 -4.69 -1.28 -11.74
N PHE A 16 -3.53 -0.62 -11.63
CA PHE A 16 -3.47 0.79 -11.22
C PHE A 16 -3.95 1.73 -12.34
N GLU A 17 -3.65 1.41 -13.60
CA GLU A 17 -4.20 2.08 -14.78
C GLU A 17 -5.73 1.98 -14.83
N GLU A 18 -6.27 0.78 -14.73
CA GLU A 18 -7.72 0.55 -14.82
C GLU A 18 -8.46 1.17 -13.62
N THR A 19 -7.87 1.13 -12.43
CA THR A 19 -8.41 1.84 -11.26
C THR A 19 -8.44 3.35 -11.47
N LEU A 20 -7.40 3.94 -12.07
CA LEU A 20 -7.40 5.35 -12.46
C LEU A 20 -8.52 5.64 -13.46
N GLU A 21 -8.58 4.91 -14.57
CA GLU A 21 -9.53 5.15 -15.66
C GLU A 21 -10.98 5.11 -15.19
N LEU A 22 -11.32 4.16 -14.31
CA LEU A 22 -12.69 4.01 -13.80
C LEU A 22 -13.09 5.08 -12.77
N ASN A 23 -12.13 5.78 -12.16
CA ASN A 23 -12.40 6.63 -10.98
C ASN A 23 -11.87 8.06 -11.10
N ARG A 24 -11.17 8.41 -12.18
CA ARG A 24 -10.63 9.77 -12.39
C ARG A 24 -11.68 10.84 -12.68
N GLY A 25 -12.92 10.47 -12.99
CA GLY A 25 -13.97 11.41 -13.34
C GLY A 25 -13.59 12.21 -14.60
N ASP A 26 -13.68 13.53 -14.53
CA ASP A 26 -13.42 14.43 -15.66
C ASP A 26 -11.94 14.88 -15.80
N ILE A 27 -11.02 14.28 -15.01
CA ILE A 27 -9.60 14.64 -15.03
C ILE A 27 -8.94 14.11 -16.31
N SER A 28 -8.33 14.99 -17.10
CA SER A 28 -7.71 14.64 -18.38
C SER A 28 -6.34 13.96 -18.22
N ASP A 29 -5.86 13.30 -19.28
CA ASP A 29 -4.50 12.74 -19.33
C ASP A 29 -3.42 13.82 -19.15
N ASP A 30 -3.68 15.03 -19.67
CA ASP A 30 -2.77 16.18 -19.53
C ASP A 30 -2.71 16.67 -18.08
N ASP A 31 -3.84 16.71 -17.37
CA ASP A 31 -3.89 17.07 -15.96
C ASP A 31 -3.10 16.08 -15.09
N ILE A 32 -3.29 14.78 -15.33
CA ILE A 32 -2.53 13.73 -14.65
C ILE A 32 -1.04 13.85 -14.96
N SER A 33 -0.67 14.04 -16.23
CA SER A 33 0.73 14.15 -16.65
C SER A 33 1.43 15.36 -16.02
N ASN A 34 0.76 16.51 -16.00
CA ASN A 34 1.27 17.71 -15.32
C ASN A 34 1.41 17.49 -13.82
N ALA A 35 0.40 16.91 -13.18
CA ALA A 35 0.43 16.59 -11.76
C ALA A 35 1.51 15.55 -11.40
N VAL A 36 1.84 14.60 -12.28
CA VAL A 36 2.98 13.67 -12.10
C VAL A 36 4.29 14.44 -12.01
N ILE A 37 4.50 15.44 -12.88
CA ILE A 37 5.70 16.28 -12.86
C ILE A 37 5.77 17.07 -11.54
N GLU A 38 4.67 17.65 -11.09
CA GLU A 38 4.60 18.37 -9.81
C GLU A 38 4.90 17.47 -8.62
N VAL A 39 4.30 16.26 -8.59
CA VAL A 39 4.54 15.27 -7.54
C VAL A 39 6.01 14.84 -7.56
N ILE A 40 6.60 14.51 -8.71
CA ILE A 40 8.02 14.15 -8.82
C ILE A 40 8.91 15.28 -8.31
N ASN A 41 8.66 16.51 -8.75
CA ASN A 41 9.45 17.68 -8.37
C ASN A 41 9.37 17.99 -6.87
N SER A 42 8.36 17.48 -6.17
CA SER A 42 8.25 17.64 -4.74
C SER A 42 9.12 16.71 -3.90
N PHE A 43 9.59 15.61 -4.49
CA PHE A 43 10.61 14.75 -3.89
C PHE A 43 11.99 15.41 -4.09
N VAL A 44 12.25 16.55 -3.42
CA VAL A 44 13.54 17.24 -3.50
C VAL A 44 14.52 16.66 -2.47
N GLY A 45 15.56 15.97 -2.95
CA GLY A 45 16.63 15.42 -2.11
C GLY A 45 16.16 14.24 -1.26
N ASN A 46 16.54 14.22 0.02
CA ASN A 46 16.13 13.18 0.97
C ASN A 46 14.76 13.46 1.62
N ILE A 47 14.05 14.51 1.23
CA ILE A 47 12.85 14.99 1.93
C ILE A 47 11.62 14.22 1.44
N ALA A 48 10.81 13.74 2.38
CA ALA A 48 9.52 13.12 2.07
C ALA A 48 8.55 14.13 1.45
N CYS A 49 7.73 13.67 0.51
CA CYS A 49 6.69 14.50 -0.11
C CYS A 49 5.70 15.02 0.95
N PRO A 50 5.50 16.34 1.07
CA PRO A 50 4.53 16.91 1.99
C PRO A 50 3.11 16.45 1.67
N ILE A 51 2.31 16.19 2.72
CA ILE A 51 0.90 15.77 2.57
C ILE A 51 0.06 16.79 1.77
N GLU A 52 0.44 18.06 1.86
CA GLU A 52 -0.22 19.19 1.19
C GLU A 52 -0.24 19.04 -0.34
N ILE A 53 0.64 18.23 -0.89
CA ILE A 53 0.70 17.97 -2.33
C ILE A 53 -0.46 17.08 -2.77
N TYR A 54 -0.99 16.23 -1.89
CA TYR A 54 -2.08 15.32 -2.21
C TYR A 54 -3.47 15.92 -1.97
N GLN A 55 -3.58 17.25 -1.91
CA GLN A 55 -4.84 17.94 -1.65
C GLN A 55 -5.79 18.00 -2.84
N THR A 56 -5.27 17.89 -4.06
CA THR A 56 -6.08 17.91 -5.28
C THR A 56 -6.25 16.49 -5.85
N PRO A 57 -7.40 16.18 -6.49
CA PRO A 57 -7.62 14.88 -7.13
C PRO A 57 -6.55 14.52 -8.15
N GLU A 58 -6.09 15.47 -8.96
CA GLU A 58 -5.10 15.27 -10.03
C GLU A 58 -3.77 14.79 -9.45
N ARG A 59 -3.29 15.42 -8.37
CA ARG A 59 -2.05 15.02 -7.69
C ARG A 59 -2.17 13.70 -6.95
N LEU A 60 -3.34 13.43 -6.39
CA LEU A 60 -3.64 12.16 -5.74
C LEU A 60 -3.57 11.00 -6.76
N TRP A 61 -4.23 11.18 -7.91
CA TRP A 61 -4.24 10.23 -9.01
C TRP A 61 -2.88 10.11 -9.70
N ALA A 62 -2.17 11.22 -9.88
CA ALA A 62 -0.81 11.22 -10.40
C ALA A 62 0.14 10.40 -9.52
N TYR A 63 0.08 10.57 -8.20
CA TYR A 63 0.85 9.74 -7.28
C TYR A 63 0.46 8.26 -7.40
N PHE A 64 -0.85 7.99 -7.36
CA PHE A 64 -1.39 6.64 -7.44
C PHE A 64 -0.93 5.92 -8.71
N PHE A 65 -1.14 6.53 -9.88
CA PHE A 65 -0.74 5.99 -11.17
C PHE A 65 0.76 5.76 -11.27
N ARG A 66 1.58 6.75 -10.89
CA ARG A 66 3.02 6.70 -11.11
C ARG A 66 3.76 5.79 -10.14
N PHE A 67 3.42 5.84 -8.85
CA PHE A 67 4.22 5.21 -7.79
C PHE A 67 3.61 3.90 -7.28
N SER A 68 2.31 3.68 -7.42
CA SER A 68 1.68 2.46 -6.90
C SER A 68 2.18 1.16 -7.53
N PRO A 69 2.36 1.05 -8.86
CA PRO A 69 2.86 -0.18 -9.46
C PRO A 69 4.27 -0.54 -8.96
N ILE A 70 5.14 0.48 -8.86
CA ILE A 70 6.49 0.34 -8.32
C ILE A 70 6.42 -0.10 -6.85
N SER A 71 5.51 0.51 -6.10
CA SER A 71 5.34 0.21 -4.69
C SER A 71 4.92 -1.24 -4.43
N ALA A 72 3.95 -1.73 -5.21
CA ALA A 72 3.49 -3.10 -5.18
C ALA A 72 4.60 -4.08 -5.61
N GLY A 73 5.29 -3.79 -6.73
CA GLY A 73 6.38 -4.62 -7.24
C GLY A 73 7.52 -4.80 -6.24
N LEU A 74 8.01 -3.70 -5.65
CA LEU A 74 9.07 -3.75 -4.63
C LEU A 74 8.63 -4.52 -3.38
N THR A 75 7.39 -4.31 -2.94
CA THR A 75 6.86 -5.03 -1.77
C THR A 75 6.79 -6.52 -2.06
N ARG A 76 6.24 -6.91 -3.21
CA ARG A 76 6.17 -8.31 -3.63
C ARG A 76 7.54 -8.96 -3.64
N PHE A 77 8.54 -8.29 -4.23
CA PHE A 77 9.92 -8.78 -4.30
C PHE A 77 10.47 -9.07 -2.89
N HIS A 78 10.45 -8.10 -1.99
CA HIS A 78 10.98 -8.28 -0.62
C HIS A 78 10.18 -9.30 0.20
N MET A 79 8.87 -9.39 -0.01
CA MET A 79 8.05 -10.38 0.68
C MET A 79 8.37 -11.79 0.22
N LEU A 80 8.62 -12.01 -1.08
CA LEU A 80 9.05 -13.31 -1.58
C LEU A 80 10.43 -13.69 -1.02
N GLU A 81 11.37 -12.74 -0.97
CA GLU A 81 12.67 -12.95 -0.32
C GLU A 81 12.50 -13.32 1.16
N ALA A 82 11.63 -12.63 1.89
CA ALA A 82 11.36 -12.91 3.30
C ALA A 82 10.73 -14.30 3.49
N ILE A 83 9.78 -14.68 2.66
CA ILE A 83 9.15 -16.01 2.68
C ILE A 83 10.19 -17.11 2.45
N GLU A 84 11.10 -16.91 1.50
CA GLU A 84 12.12 -17.91 1.16
C GLU A 84 13.21 -18.02 2.25
N ASN A 85 13.61 -16.90 2.83
CA ASN A 85 14.84 -16.85 3.64
C ASN A 85 14.60 -16.73 5.16
N ILE A 86 13.40 -16.35 5.61
CA ILE A 86 13.11 -16.11 7.04
C ILE A 86 12.12 -17.16 7.56
N GLU A 87 12.60 -18.09 8.38
CA GLU A 87 11.80 -19.21 8.90
C GLU A 87 10.67 -18.73 9.80
N GLU A 88 10.96 -17.79 10.69
CA GLU A 88 9.99 -17.19 11.60
C GLU A 88 8.83 -16.59 10.81
N PHE A 89 9.13 -15.88 9.71
CA PHE A 89 8.09 -15.31 8.85
C PHE A 89 7.16 -16.39 8.27
N ARG A 90 7.72 -17.51 7.78
CA ARG A 90 6.91 -18.64 7.29
C ARG A 90 6.04 -19.27 8.36
N THR A 91 6.47 -19.28 9.63
CA THR A 91 5.63 -19.85 10.69
C THR A 91 4.35 -19.06 10.90
N PHE A 92 4.40 -17.73 10.77
CA PHE A 92 3.20 -16.89 10.83
C PHE A 92 2.22 -17.20 9.70
N LEU A 93 2.71 -17.49 8.50
CA LEU A 93 1.87 -17.79 7.32
C LEU A 93 1.03 -19.06 7.43
N LYS A 94 1.27 -19.90 8.45
CA LYS A 94 0.50 -21.11 8.74
C LYS A 94 -0.72 -20.86 9.63
N ARG A 95 -0.91 -19.63 10.12
CA ARG A 95 -2.06 -19.27 10.97
C ARG A 95 -3.34 -19.25 10.14
N SER A 96 -4.47 -19.54 10.77
CA SER A 96 -5.78 -19.53 10.09
C SER A 96 -6.24 -18.12 9.70
N SER A 97 -5.87 -17.12 10.50
CA SER A 97 -6.08 -15.70 10.26
C SER A 97 -4.76 -14.97 10.39
N LEU A 98 -4.53 -13.98 9.50
CA LEU A 98 -3.41 -13.05 9.57
C LEU A 98 -3.90 -11.63 9.78
N GLU A 99 -3.37 -10.97 10.81
CA GLU A 99 -3.60 -9.54 11.07
C GLU A 99 -2.41 -8.72 10.54
N VAL A 100 -2.62 -7.91 9.51
CA VAL A 100 -1.59 -7.04 8.93
C VAL A 100 -1.94 -5.58 9.21
N LEU A 101 -1.02 -4.85 9.83
CA LEU A 101 -1.13 -3.41 10.05
C LEU A 101 -0.13 -2.67 9.17
N SER A 102 -0.60 -1.82 8.26
CA SER A 102 0.24 -0.92 7.46
C SER A 102 0.21 0.49 8.03
N ILE A 103 1.36 1.02 8.44
CA ILE A 103 1.51 2.36 9.03
C ILE A 103 2.18 3.30 8.03
N GLY A 104 1.56 4.46 7.79
CA GLY A 104 1.94 5.33 6.67
C GLY A 104 1.58 4.68 5.33
N SER A 105 0.40 4.06 5.27
CA SER A 105 0.03 3.15 4.19
C SER A 105 -0.11 3.83 2.83
N GLY A 106 -0.29 5.16 2.81
CA GLY A 106 -0.70 5.87 1.61
C GLY A 106 -1.93 5.19 0.98
N PRO A 107 -1.97 5.02 -0.36
CA PRO A 107 -3.07 4.35 -1.06
C PRO A 107 -3.14 2.82 -0.83
N GLY A 108 -2.24 2.20 -0.05
CA GLY A 108 -2.25 0.76 0.22
C GLY A 108 -1.75 -0.12 -0.92
N SER A 109 -1.01 0.44 -1.88
CA SER A 109 -0.51 -0.28 -3.06
C SER A 109 0.55 -1.34 -2.71
N ASP A 110 1.31 -1.10 -1.65
CA ASP A 110 2.25 -2.08 -1.09
C ASP A 110 1.53 -3.34 -0.59
N LEU A 111 0.34 -3.20 0.01
CA LEU A 111 -0.49 -4.33 0.43
C LEU A 111 -0.95 -5.19 -0.75
N ILE A 112 -1.13 -4.62 -1.94
CA ILE A 112 -1.38 -5.44 -3.15
C ILE A 112 -0.16 -6.29 -3.50
N GLY A 113 1.04 -5.71 -3.40
CA GLY A 113 2.29 -6.45 -3.55
C GLY A 113 2.44 -7.58 -2.53
N LEU A 114 2.09 -7.29 -1.27
CA LEU A 114 2.06 -8.28 -0.19
C LEU A 114 1.07 -9.40 -0.50
N CYS A 115 -0.17 -9.09 -0.87
CA CYS A 115 -1.18 -10.08 -1.26
C CYS A 115 -0.71 -10.94 -2.44
N SER A 116 -0.08 -10.35 -3.46
CA SER A 116 0.50 -11.09 -4.58
C SER A 116 1.59 -12.08 -4.15
N ALA A 117 2.46 -11.68 -3.21
CA ALA A 117 3.51 -12.55 -2.68
C ALA A 117 2.98 -13.71 -1.82
N LEU A 118 1.88 -13.48 -1.10
CA LEU A 118 1.25 -14.49 -0.24
C LEU A 118 0.50 -15.57 -1.02
N TYR A 119 0.06 -15.27 -2.24
CA TYR A 119 -0.68 -16.22 -3.07
C TYR A 119 0.13 -17.49 -3.33
N GLY A 120 -0.44 -18.65 -3.00
CA GLY A 120 0.21 -19.96 -3.13
C GLY A 120 1.40 -20.18 -2.18
N LYS A 121 1.64 -19.28 -1.22
CA LYS A 121 2.73 -19.36 -0.24
C LYS A 121 2.25 -19.42 1.22
N ALA A 122 0.98 -19.17 1.46
CA ALA A 122 0.42 -19.08 2.81
C ALA A 122 -0.87 -19.91 2.94
N ASP A 123 -1.08 -20.51 4.11
CA ASP A 123 -2.16 -21.45 4.38
C ASP A 123 -3.38 -20.80 5.07
N PHE A 124 -3.29 -19.49 5.37
CA PHE A 124 -4.39 -18.76 6.01
C PHE A 124 -5.67 -18.81 5.19
N GLN A 125 -6.80 -18.73 5.89
CA GLN A 125 -8.13 -18.61 5.27
C GLN A 125 -8.63 -17.17 5.26
N LYS A 126 -8.17 -16.38 6.25
CA LYS A 126 -8.57 -15.00 6.47
C LYS A 126 -7.35 -14.09 6.55
N LEU A 127 -7.46 -12.92 5.93
CA LEU A 127 -6.46 -11.84 5.98
C LEU A 127 -7.17 -10.54 6.34
N ASN A 128 -6.79 -9.93 7.44
CA ASN A 128 -7.32 -8.63 7.86
C ASN A 128 -6.25 -7.57 7.67
N LEU A 129 -6.56 -6.58 6.84
CA LEU A 129 -5.66 -5.48 6.50
C LEU A 129 -6.11 -4.21 7.22
N THR A 130 -5.30 -3.69 8.13
CA THR A 130 -5.55 -2.38 8.76
C THR A 130 -4.57 -1.37 8.20
N LEU A 131 -5.10 -0.31 7.61
CA LEU A 131 -4.32 0.79 7.04
C LEU A 131 -4.38 1.99 7.99
N VAL A 132 -3.22 2.59 8.29
CA VAL A 132 -3.12 3.80 9.10
C VAL A 132 -2.40 4.86 8.28
N ASP A 133 -3.07 5.97 8.03
CA ASP A 133 -2.50 7.13 7.36
C ASP A 133 -3.21 8.41 7.78
N ASN A 134 -2.54 9.56 7.72
CA ASN A 134 -3.11 10.84 8.10
C ASN A 134 -3.89 11.51 6.97
N ASN A 135 -3.80 11.01 5.73
CA ASN A 135 -4.59 11.49 4.60
C ASN A 135 -5.80 10.59 4.32
N GLN A 136 -6.98 11.06 4.75
CA GLN A 136 -8.25 10.36 4.54
C GLN A 136 -8.57 10.06 3.05
N ARG A 137 -8.02 10.83 2.10
CA ARG A 137 -8.26 10.63 0.65
C ARG A 137 -7.67 9.33 0.12
N TRP A 138 -6.70 8.74 0.81
CA TRP A 138 -6.18 7.44 0.43
C TRP A 138 -7.20 6.31 0.61
N LYS A 139 -8.11 6.44 1.59
CA LYS A 139 -9.16 5.44 1.82
C LYS A 139 -10.01 5.20 0.58
N SER A 140 -10.44 6.27 -0.09
CA SER A 140 -11.28 6.15 -1.30
C SER A 140 -10.52 5.48 -2.45
N LEU A 141 -9.22 5.79 -2.62
CA LEU A 141 -8.38 5.14 -3.62
C LEU A 141 -8.19 3.66 -3.33
N PHE A 142 -7.89 3.32 -2.08
CA PHE A 142 -7.77 1.93 -1.67
C PHE A 142 -9.07 1.17 -1.91
N GLN A 143 -10.22 1.75 -1.53
CA GLN A 143 -11.53 1.14 -1.78
C GLN A 143 -11.82 0.91 -3.26
N ALA A 144 -11.53 1.89 -4.12
CA ALA A 144 -11.67 1.76 -5.57
C ALA A 144 -10.79 0.62 -6.12
N MET A 145 -9.53 0.57 -5.69
CA MET A 145 -8.60 -0.49 -6.08
C MET A 145 -9.08 -1.88 -5.63
N ILE A 146 -9.60 -2.01 -4.39
CA ILE A 146 -10.14 -3.28 -3.90
C ILE A 146 -11.41 -3.69 -4.67
N GLN A 147 -12.23 -2.75 -5.11
CA GLN A 147 -13.35 -3.07 -5.99
C GLN A 147 -12.83 -3.65 -7.29
N VAL A 148 -11.92 -2.96 -7.98
CA VAL A 148 -11.37 -3.41 -9.27
C VAL A 148 -10.72 -4.79 -9.14
N ILE A 149 -9.84 -4.99 -8.15
CA ILE A 149 -9.08 -6.25 -7.99
C ILE A 149 -9.96 -7.47 -7.71
N ARG A 150 -11.16 -7.27 -7.13
CA ARG A 150 -12.12 -8.35 -6.85
C ARG A 150 -12.93 -8.77 -8.07
N HIS A 151 -13.17 -7.86 -9.00
CA HIS A 151 -14.00 -8.13 -10.17
C HIS A 151 -13.17 -8.79 -11.29
N ASP A 152 -11.99 -8.24 -11.60
CA ASP A 152 -11.21 -8.67 -12.77
C ASP A 152 -9.95 -9.49 -12.40
N GLU A 153 -9.18 -9.88 -13.41
CA GLU A 153 -7.95 -10.69 -13.26
C GLU A 153 -6.69 -9.84 -13.38
N TYR A 154 -5.98 -9.68 -12.26
CA TYR A 154 -4.73 -8.93 -12.09
C TYR A 154 -3.67 -9.79 -11.39
N GLY A 155 -3.52 -11.03 -11.84
CA GLY A 155 -2.46 -11.91 -11.38
C GLY A 155 -2.73 -12.53 -10.01
N ASN A 156 -1.70 -12.69 -9.20
CA ASN A 156 -1.77 -13.42 -7.94
C ASN A 156 -2.60 -12.69 -6.89
N ALA A 157 -2.54 -11.36 -6.85
CA ALA A 157 -3.31 -10.59 -5.88
C ALA A 157 -4.82 -10.78 -6.10
N SER A 158 -5.34 -10.64 -7.33
CA SER A 158 -6.76 -10.87 -7.61
C SER A 158 -7.21 -12.28 -7.26
N LYS A 159 -6.38 -13.29 -7.55
CA LYS A 159 -6.67 -14.68 -7.17
C LYS A 159 -6.75 -14.85 -5.65
N LEU A 160 -5.83 -14.26 -4.90
CA LEU A 160 -5.91 -14.28 -3.43
C LEU A 160 -7.21 -13.63 -2.93
N PHE A 161 -7.59 -12.47 -3.48
CA PHE A 161 -8.83 -11.77 -3.12
C PHE A 161 -10.10 -12.57 -3.44
N LYS A 162 -10.04 -13.48 -4.42
CA LYS A 162 -11.15 -14.36 -4.81
C LYS A 162 -11.19 -15.66 -3.99
N GLU A 163 -10.04 -16.17 -3.58
CA GLU A 163 -9.92 -17.45 -2.87
C GLU A 163 -9.99 -17.31 -1.34
N LYS A 164 -9.66 -16.14 -0.77
CA LYS A 164 -9.53 -15.93 0.67
C LYS A 164 -10.50 -14.87 1.18
N GLU A 165 -10.84 -14.96 2.46
CA GLU A 165 -11.60 -13.90 3.14
C GLU A 165 -10.65 -12.74 3.46
N ILE A 166 -10.63 -11.72 2.60
CA ILE A 166 -9.83 -10.51 2.83
C ILE A 166 -10.72 -9.38 3.35
N ASN A 167 -10.52 -8.98 4.60
CA ASN A 167 -11.15 -7.81 5.18
C ASN A 167 -10.15 -6.65 5.24
N TYR A 168 -10.68 -5.44 5.24
CA TYR A 168 -9.83 -4.27 5.41
C TYR A 168 -10.51 -3.17 6.24
N SER A 169 -9.70 -2.39 6.93
CA SER A 169 -10.10 -1.20 7.65
C SER A 169 -9.11 -0.07 7.40
N PHE A 170 -9.55 1.18 7.57
CA PHE A 170 -8.71 2.35 7.41
C PHE A 170 -8.91 3.27 8.61
N ILE A 171 -7.81 3.56 9.32
CA ILE A 171 -7.74 4.46 10.45
C ILE A 171 -7.06 5.74 9.99
N CYS A 172 -7.84 6.83 9.94
CA CYS A 172 -7.28 8.15 9.64
C CYS A 172 -6.62 8.74 10.89
N SER A 173 -5.31 8.62 11.01
CA SER A 173 -4.56 9.12 12.16
C SER A 173 -3.15 9.57 11.78
N ASP A 174 -2.66 10.58 12.48
CA ASP A 174 -1.22 10.82 12.56
C ASP A 174 -0.55 9.58 13.18
N VAL A 175 0.52 9.10 12.56
CA VAL A 175 1.32 7.97 13.03
C VAL A 175 1.97 8.27 14.39
N LEU A 176 2.10 9.53 14.78
CA LEU A 176 2.59 9.87 16.11
C LEU A 176 1.52 9.80 17.19
N ASN A 177 0.25 9.77 16.80
CA ASN A 177 -0.85 9.52 17.72
C ASN A 177 -1.15 8.02 17.80
N THR A 178 -0.22 7.29 18.42
CA THR A 178 -0.30 5.82 18.56
C THR A 178 -1.58 5.34 19.26
N ALA A 179 -2.17 6.18 20.12
CA ALA A 179 -3.41 5.85 20.83
C ALA A 179 -4.57 5.51 19.88
N ALA A 180 -4.61 6.10 18.68
CA ALA A 180 -5.68 5.88 17.71
C ALA A 180 -5.65 4.49 17.06
N TYR A 181 -4.51 3.80 17.08
CA TYR A 181 -4.33 2.50 16.42
C TYR A 181 -3.59 1.48 17.30
N TYR A 182 -3.47 1.75 18.60
CA TYR A 182 -2.77 0.89 19.56
C TYR A 182 -3.36 -0.52 19.63
N GLU A 183 -4.69 -0.64 19.56
CA GLU A 183 -5.38 -1.93 19.53
C GLU A 183 -5.00 -2.74 18.29
N ALA A 184 -5.04 -2.11 17.11
CA ALA A 184 -4.62 -2.76 15.87
C ALA A 184 -3.14 -3.16 15.91
N LEU A 185 -2.29 -2.33 16.49
CA LEU A 185 -0.86 -2.62 16.67
C LEU A 185 -0.62 -3.81 17.60
N SER A 186 -1.38 -3.90 18.70
CA SER A 186 -1.24 -4.97 19.69
C SER A 186 -1.72 -6.33 19.17
N ASN A 187 -2.64 -6.31 18.21
CA ASN A 187 -3.22 -7.51 17.60
C ASN A 187 -2.53 -7.92 16.28
N ALA A 188 -1.63 -7.09 15.74
CA ALA A 188 -0.99 -7.35 14.45
C ALA A 188 0.00 -8.52 14.51
N ASP A 189 -0.11 -9.44 13.55
CA ASP A 189 0.91 -10.47 13.29
C ASP A 189 2.05 -9.90 12.46
N VAL A 190 1.74 -8.98 11.55
CA VAL A 190 2.71 -8.30 10.69
C VAL A 190 2.46 -6.80 10.75
N VAL A 191 3.49 -6.05 11.12
CA VAL A 191 3.49 -4.58 11.03
C VAL A 191 4.33 -4.16 9.85
N TRP A 192 3.69 -3.55 8.87
CA TRP A 192 4.30 -3.07 7.63
C TRP A 192 4.51 -1.56 7.70
N MET A 193 5.77 -1.12 7.52
CA MET A 193 6.17 0.28 7.64
C MET A 193 7.07 0.67 6.47
N LYS A 194 6.47 0.99 5.32
CA LYS A 194 7.21 1.38 4.12
C LYS A 194 7.48 2.88 4.09
N GLY A 195 8.74 3.29 4.00
CA GLY A 195 9.12 4.70 3.86
C GLY A 195 8.81 5.59 5.07
N LEU A 196 8.28 5.02 6.16
CA LEU A 196 7.92 5.78 7.34
C LEU A 196 9.14 6.44 8.00
N LEU A 197 10.28 5.74 8.05
CA LEU A 197 11.50 6.26 8.67
C LEU A 197 12.05 7.49 7.94
N SER A 198 11.93 7.57 6.62
CA SER A 198 12.34 8.77 5.87
C SER A 198 11.39 9.94 6.13
N VAL A 199 10.08 9.68 6.30
CA VAL A 199 9.09 10.71 6.67
C VAL A 199 9.34 11.24 8.09
N LEU A 200 9.66 10.36 9.05
CA LEU A 200 9.92 10.72 10.44
C LEU A 200 11.27 11.43 10.62
N ASN A 201 12.33 11.00 9.93
CA ASN A 201 13.67 11.58 10.05
C ASN A 201 13.79 13.02 9.52
N ASN A 202 12.96 13.43 8.56
CA ASN A 202 13.04 14.76 7.95
C ASN A 202 12.27 15.85 8.70
N ASN A 203 11.67 15.53 9.85
CA ASN A 203 10.90 16.45 10.67
C ASN A 203 11.60 16.80 12.01
N THR A 204 12.93 16.98 12.00
CA THR A 204 13.73 17.36 13.19
C THR A 204 13.30 18.69 13.83
N VAL A 205 12.55 19.54 13.13
CA VAL A 205 11.99 20.80 13.70
C VAL A 205 10.64 20.59 14.40
N ARG A 206 9.87 19.54 14.07
CA ARG A 206 8.62 19.17 14.77
C ARG A 206 8.81 18.11 15.86
N TYR A 207 9.83 17.27 15.76
CA TYR A 207 9.99 16.09 16.63
C TYR A 207 11.24 16.18 17.50
N ARG A 208 11.16 16.99 18.56
CA ARG A 208 11.90 16.65 19.78
C ARG A 208 11.30 15.36 20.31
N ALA A 209 12.00 14.26 20.07
CA ALA A 209 11.71 12.94 20.60
C ALA A 209 11.34 13.03 22.08
N ILE A 210 10.09 12.71 22.41
CA ILE A 210 9.75 12.32 23.77
C ILE A 210 10.44 10.97 23.96
N ARG A 211 11.59 10.99 24.62
CA ARG A 211 12.08 9.81 25.34
C ARG A 211 10.96 9.42 26.30
N VAL A 212 10.27 8.33 26.01
CA VAL A 212 9.55 7.62 27.07
C VAL A 212 10.63 6.90 27.86
N SER A 213 11.05 7.54 28.94
CA SER A 213 11.87 6.90 29.97
C SER A 213 11.04 5.76 30.57
N ASN A 214 11.62 4.56 30.63
CA ASN A 214 11.15 3.49 31.50
C ASN A 214 11.21 3.92 32.96
#